data_AF-A0A7S1Y8C7-F1
#
_entry.id   AF-A0A7S1Y8C7-F1
#
_cell.length_a   1.000
_cell.length_b   1.000
_cell.length_c   1.000
_cell.angle_alpha   90.00
_cell.angle_beta   90.00
_cell.angle_gamma   90.00
#
_symmetry.space_group_name_H-M   'P 1'
#
loop_
_entity.id
_entity.type
_entity.pdbx_description
1 polymer ?
#
loop_
_entity_poly.entity_id
_entity_poly.type
_entity_poly.pdbx_seq_one_letter_code
_entity_poly.pdbx_strand_id
1 'polypeptide(L)'
;AALPGGDPLYIDIDAVSRTYPYVTIAAMFVNSNDGFAAINGKILRKGNVLYLNGLDAGAEDNTENCDDMPGPACPADSSNGDPAEPDGTQFVRVHSGFFGVEGGSLPAESYDWRNPMLRVEVTCADEDMVPALVLP
;
A
#
# COMPACT_ATOMS: atom_id res chain seq x y z
N ALA A 1 -3.74 -18.72 -0.96
CA ALA A 1 -3.70 -18.56 0.51
C ALA A 1 -3.38 -17.10 0.78
N ALA A 2 -3.96 -16.46 1.80
CA ALA A 2 -3.55 -15.09 2.13
C ALA A 2 -2.06 -15.10 2.49
N LEU A 3 -1.26 -14.23 1.88
CA LEU A 3 0.10 -14.00 2.31
C LEU A 3 0.07 -13.70 3.82
N PRO A 4 0.94 -14.29 4.65
CA PRO A 4 1.01 -13.95 6.06
C PRO A 4 1.23 -12.44 6.15
N GLY A 5 0.30 -11.73 6.79
CA GLY A 5 0.41 -10.28 6.96
C GLY A 5 1.76 -9.96 7.61
N GLY A 6 2.45 -8.95 7.08
CA GLY A 6 3.71 -8.48 7.66
C GLY A 6 3.55 -7.98 9.09
N ASP A 7 4.67 -7.69 9.73
CA ASP A 7 4.67 -7.12 11.08
C ASP A 7 3.87 -5.80 11.13
N PRO A 8 3.08 -5.57 12.19
CA PRO A 8 2.31 -4.34 12.31
C PRO A 8 3.24 -3.13 12.48
N LEU A 9 2.94 -2.06 11.74
CA LEU A 9 3.55 -0.74 11.92
C LEU A 9 2.61 0.14 12.76
N TYR A 10 3.16 0.79 13.77
CA TYR A 10 2.46 1.78 14.60
C TYR A 10 2.89 3.18 14.20
N ILE A 11 1.91 4.09 14.06
CA ILE A 11 2.12 5.48 13.69
C ILE A 11 1.28 6.34 14.63
N ASP A 12 1.94 7.22 15.38
CA ASP A 12 1.25 8.21 16.23
C ASP A 12 0.88 9.45 15.41
N ILE A 13 -0.32 9.98 15.65
CA ILE A 13 -0.85 11.14 14.94
C ILE A 13 -1.36 12.17 15.95
N ASP A 14 -0.50 13.11 16.32
CA ASP A 14 -0.81 14.14 17.34
C ASP A 14 -1.66 15.31 16.80
N ALA A 15 -1.70 15.50 15.47
CA ALA A 15 -2.32 16.65 14.84
C ALA A 15 -3.86 16.56 14.72
N VAL A 16 -4.47 15.44 15.13
CA VAL A 16 -5.93 15.23 15.01
C VAL A 16 -6.67 16.02 16.08
N SER A 17 -7.53 16.94 15.66
CA SER A 17 -8.29 17.81 16.57
C SER A 17 -9.72 18.01 16.09
N ARG A 18 -10.55 18.71 16.89
CA ARG A 18 -11.89 19.11 16.45
C ARG A 18 -11.86 20.04 15.23
N THR A 19 -10.79 20.83 15.09
CA THR A 19 -10.61 21.77 13.97
C THR A 19 -10.07 21.05 12.73
N TYR A 20 -9.23 20.03 12.92
CA TYR A 20 -8.64 19.21 11.85
C TYR A 20 -8.93 17.72 12.10
N PRO A 21 -10.18 17.26 11.86
CA PRO A 21 -10.60 15.92 12.27
C PRO A 21 -10.34 14.84 11.22
N TYR A 22 -9.92 15.21 10.01
CA TYR A 22 -9.76 14.29 8.89
C TYR A 22 -8.32 13.80 8.79
N VAL A 23 -8.17 12.49 8.63
CA VAL A 23 -6.89 11.82 8.44
C VAL A 23 -6.86 11.19 7.06
N THR A 24 -5.73 11.38 6.38
CA THR A 24 -5.37 10.70 5.14
C THR A 24 -4.07 9.94 5.37
N ILE A 25 -4.03 8.68 4.98
CA ILE A 25 -2.84 7.82 5.05
C ILE A 25 -2.75 7.10 3.71
N ALA A 26 -1.55 6.97 3.15
CA ALA A 26 -1.29 6.14 1.98
C ALA A 26 -0.01 5.32 2.22
N ALA A 27 -0.01 4.07 1.79
CA ALA A 27 1.14 3.17 1.88
C ALA A 27 1.27 2.38 0.58
N MET A 28 2.41 2.50 -0.09
CA MET A 28 2.74 1.76 -1.31
C MET A 28 3.02 0.29 -0.99
N PHE A 29 2.66 -0.62 -1.90
CA PHE A 29 3.05 -2.02 -1.79
C PHE A 29 4.47 -2.19 -2.35
N VAL A 30 5.32 -2.90 -1.59
CA VAL A 30 6.76 -2.98 -1.90
C VAL A 30 7.04 -3.67 -3.23
N ASN A 31 6.20 -4.63 -3.64
CA ASN A 31 6.29 -5.33 -4.92
C ASN A 31 5.08 -5.00 -5.79
N SER A 32 4.97 -3.72 -6.18
CA SER A 32 4.06 -3.22 -7.22
C SER A 32 4.66 -1.97 -7.85
N ASN A 33 4.38 -1.74 -9.12
CA ASN A 33 4.73 -0.54 -9.88
C ASN A 33 4.11 0.73 -9.25
N ASP A 34 2.78 0.78 -9.11
CA ASP A 34 2.06 1.95 -8.55
C ASP A 34 0.91 1.59 -7.58
N GLY A 35 0.92 0.36 -7.07
CA GLY A 35 -0.07 -0.15 -6.14
C GLY A 35 0.08 0.39 -4.71
N PHE A 36 -1.02 0.79 -4.08
CA PHE A 36 -1.02 1.32 -2.71
C PHE A 36 -2.35 1.06 -1.98
N ALA A 37 -2.37 1.20 -0.66
CA ALA A 37 -3.61 1.29 0.12
C ALA A 37 -3.74 2.67 0.74
N ALA A 38 -4.97 3.19 0.86
CA ALA A 38 -5.18 4.51 1.46
C ALA A 38 -6.47 4.67 2.26
N ILE A 39 -6.40 5.56 3.25
CA ILE A 39 -7.53 6.25 3.87
C ILE A 39 -7.52 7.65 3.29
N ASN A 40 -8.64 8.11 2.73
CA ASN A 40 -8.76 9.47 2.19
C ASN A 40 -9.76 10.29 3.00
N GLY A 41 -9.27 11.27 3.76
CA GLY A 41 -10.08 12.30 4.41
C GLY A 41 -11.13 11.72 5.38
N LYS A 42 -10.73 10.80 6.26
CA LYS A 42 -11.67 10.13 7.18
C LYS A 42 -11.51 10.61 8.60
N ILE A 43 -12.62 10.78 9.31
CA ILE A 43 -12.61 10.95 10.76
C ILE A 43 -12.38 9.59 11.40
N LEU A 44 -11.18 9.39 11.96
CA LEU A 44 -10.82 8.20 12.70
C LEU A 44 -11.26 8.32 14.16
N ARG A 45 -11.77 7.23 14.71
CA ARG A 45 -12.22 7.11 16.08
C ARG A 45 -11.58 5.88 16.71
N LYS A 46 -11.28 5.98 18.01
CA LYS A 46 -10.85 4.83 18.81
C LYS A 46 -11.75 3.62 18.55
N GLY A 47 -11.14 2.46 18.30
CA GLY A 47 -11.82 1.21 18.00
C GLY A 47 -12.24 1.04 16.54
N ASN A 48 -11.94 1.99 15.64
CA ASN A 48 -12.10 1.74 14.22
C ASN A 48 -11.16 0.62 13.77
N VAL A 49 -11.71 -0.36 13.06
CA VAL A 49 -10.97 -1.38 12.32
C VAL A 49 -11.39 -1.24 10.86
N LEU A 50 -10.43 -0.93 9.99
CA LEU A 50 -10.65 -0.71 8.57
C LEU A 50 -9.90 -1.76 7.77
N TYR A 51 -10.58 -2.35 6.79
CA TYR A 51 -9.96 -3.21 5.78
C TYR A 51 -9.93 -2.43 4.48
N LEU A 52 -8.73 -2.11 4.01
CA LEU A 52 -8.50 -1.29 2.83
C LEU A 52 -8.13 -2.21 1.67
N ASN A 53 -8.80 -2.00 0.55
CA ASN A 53 -8.40 -2.59 -0.72
C ASN A 53 -7.10 -1.94 -1.19
N GLY A 54 -6.33 -2.68 -1.98
CA GLY A 54 -5.34 -2.12 -2.87
C GLY A 54 -6.00 -1.22 -3.90
N LEU A 55 -5.31 -0.14 -4.18
CA LEU A 55 -5.58 0.87 -5.17
C LEU A 55 -4.43 0.85 -6.16
N ASP A 56 -4.77 1.16 -7.40
CA ASP A 56 -3.88 1.36 -8.52
C ASP A 56 -3.90 2.86 -8.81
N ALA A 57 -2.74 3.49 -8.86
CA ALA A 57 -2.64 4.94 -9.04
C ALA A 57 -3.03 5.37 -10.46
N GLY A 58 -2.88 4.47 -11.42
CA GLY A 58 -3.20 4.68 -12.82
C GLY A 58 -2.10 5.42 -13.58
N ALA A 59 -0.88 5.42 -13.03
CA ALA A 59 0.29 6.06 -13.65
C ALA A 59 1.09 5.08 -14.51
N GLU A 60 1.03 3.78 -14.19
CA GLU A 60 1.79 2.72 -14.84
C GLU A 60 0.91 1.50 -15.12
N ASP A 61 1.30 0.68 -16.10
CA ASP A 61 0.62 -0.59 -16.38
C ASP A 61 1.01 -1.65 -15.33
N ASN A 62 0.04 -2.45 -14.89
CA ASN A 62 0.30 -3.56 -13.95
C ASN A 62 0.89 -4.77 -14.68
N THR A 63 2.17 -4.67 -15.04
CA THR A 63 2.91 -5.69 -15.81
C THR A 63 3.35 -6.88 -14.96
N GLU A 64 3.40 -6.71 -13.64
CA GLU A 64 3.98 -7.68 -12.70
C GLU A 64 5.44 -8.06 -13.07
N ASN A 65 6.14 -7.19 -13.80
CA ASN A 65 7.49 -7.42 -14.29
C ASN A 65 8.52 -6.74 -13.38
N CYS A 66 9.68 -7.38 -13.18
CA CYS A 66 10.75 -6.83 -12.34
C CYS A 66 11.58 -5.75 -13.03
N ASP A 67 11.35 -5.51 -14.33
CA ASP A 67 12.02 -4.43 -15.07
C ASP A 67 11.46 -3.04 -14.69
N ASP A 68 10.22 -2.98 -14.20
CA ASP A 68 9.46 -1.77 -13.89
C ASP A 68 8.77 -1.82 -12.50
N MET A 69 9.05 -2.85 -11.70
CA MET A 69 8.51 -3.01 -10.35
C MET A 69 9.65 -3.09 -9.32
N PRO A 70 9.59 -2.31 -8.23
CA PRO A 70 10.58 -2.40 -7.15
C PRO A 70 10.35 -3.62 -6.25
N GLY A 71 11.27 -3.80 -5.31
CA GLY A 71 11.05 -4.56 -4.09
C GLY A 71 11.81 -5.89 -3.99
N PRO A 72 11.81 -6.52 -2.81
CA PRO A 72 12.72 -7.62 -2.48
C PRO A 72 12.42 -8.93 -3.22
N ALA A 73 11.22 -9.09 -3.80
CA ALA A 73 10.92 -10.21 -4.70
C ALA A 73 11.62 -10.12 -6.06
N CYS A 74 12.07 -8.93 -6.46
CA CYS A 74 12.77 -8.69 -7.72
C CYS A 74 14.30 -8.63 -7.52
N PRO A 75 15.09 -8.73 -8.60
CA PRO A 75 16.52 -8.49 -8.56
C PRO A 75 16.87 -7.14 -7.90
N ALA A 76 18.03 -7.06 -7.24
CA ALA A 76 18.42 -5.88 -6.45
C ALA A 76 18.60 -4.60 -7.26
N ASP A 77 18.73 -4.71 -8.58
CA ASP A 77 18.81 -3.62 -9.55
C ASP A 77 17.46 -3.23 -10.18
N SER A 78 16.36 -3.88 -9.78
CA SER A 78 15.00 -3.47 -10.12
C SER A 78 14.67 -2.08 -9.56
N SER A 79 13.88 -1.31 -10.33
CA SER A 79 13.36 -0.01 -9.92
C SER A 79 11.93 0.16 -10.42
N ASN A 80 11.25 1.21 -9.97
CA ASN A 80 10.03 1.64 -10.65
C ASN A 80 10.35 1.93 -12.12
N GLY A 81 9.40 1.62 -13.00
CA GLY A 81 9.45 2.05 -14.39
C GLY A 81 9.34 3.57 -14.53
N ASP A 82 9.57 4.05 -15.76
CA ASP A 82 9.08 5.39 -16.11
C ASP A 82 7.54 5.34 -16.16
N PRO A 83 6.83 6.39 -15.73
CA PRO A 83 5.39 6.46 -15.87
C PRO A 83 5.03 6.22 -17.34
N ALA A 84 4.04 5.37 -17.58
CA ALA A 84 3.62 5.04 -18.93
C ALA A 84 3.22 6.34 -19.67
N GLU A 85 3.45 6.37 -20.98
CA GLU A 85 2.86 7.39 -21.83
C GLU A 85 1.32 7.41 -21.64
N PRO A 86 0.60 8.49 -21.97
CA PRO A 86 -0.78 8.75 -21.53
C PRO A 86 -1.90 7.76 -21.95
N ASP A 87 -1.61 6.53 -22.36
CA ASP A 87 -2.61 5.53 -22.73
C ASP A 87 -3.14 4.68 -21.54
N GLY A 88 -2.54 4.79 -20.35
CA GLY A 88 -3.03 4.22 -19.10
C GLY A 88 -4.24 4.94 -18.49
N THR A 89 -4.99 4.25 -17.62
CA THR A 89 -6.13 4.82 -16.85
C THR A 89 -5.66 5.90 -15.88
N GLN A 90 -5.83 7.17 -16.21
CA GLN A 90 -5.33 8.33 -15.44
C GLN A 90 -6.09 8.65 -14.13
N PHE A 91 -6.60 7.66 -13.41
CA PHE A 91 -7.30 7.87 -12.15
C PHE A 91 -7.16 6.68 -11.20
N VAL A 92 -7.18 7.00 -9.91
CA VAL A 92 -7.12 6.01 -8.83
C VAL A 92 -8.35 5.09 -8.88
N ARG A 93 -8.10 3.78 -8.92
CA ARG A 93 -9.16 2.75 -8.88
C ARG A 93 -8.77 1.60 -7.98
N VAL A 94 -9.71 0.71 -7.69
CA VAL A 94 -9.41 -0.52 -6.94
C VAL A 94 -8.50 -1.41 -7.80
N HIS A 95 -7.35 -1.80 -7.25
CA HIS A 95 -6.42 -2.70 -7.92
C HIS A 95 -7.03 -4.08 -8.05
N SER A 96 -6.80 -4.73 -9.19
CA SER A 96 -7.31 -6.07 -9.52
C SER A 96 -6.71 -7.21 -8.69
N GLY A 97 -5.74 -6.92 -7.83
CA GLY A 97 -4.82 -7.94 -7.29
C GLY A 97 -3.59 -8.14 -8.17
N PHE A 98 -2.70 -9.00 -7.68
CA PHE A 98 -1.60 -9.61 -8.42
C PHE A 98 -2.00 -11.06 -8.66
N PHE A 99 -1.90 -11.58 -9.87
CA PHE A 99 -2.44 -12.89 -10.20
C PHE A 99 -1.68 -13.64 -11.31
N GLY A 100 -0.51 -13.14 -11.71
CA GLY A 100 0.29 -13.73 -12.78
C GLY A 100 -0.23 -13.33 -14.14
N VAL A 101 0.22 -12.18 -14.63
CA VAL A 101 -0.06 -11.74 -16.01
C VAL A 101 0.97 -12.31 -17.00
N GLU A 102 0.59 -12.36 -18.28
CA GLU A 102 1.51 -12.76 -19.34
C GLU A 102 2.69 -11.77 -19.42
N GLY A 103 3.92 -12.27 -19.31
CA GLY A 103 5.12 -11.44 -19.27
C GLY A 103 5.56 -10.99 -17.87
N GLY A 104 4.80 -11.34 -16.82
CA GLY A 104 5.18 -11.09 -15.43
C GLY A 104 6.43 -11.87 -15.01
N SER A 105 7.21 -11.28 -14.11
CA SER A 105 8.48 -11.84 -13.60
C SER A 105 8.30 -12.75 -12.38
N LEU A 106 7.19 -12.62 -11.64
CA LEU A 106 6.95 -13.39 -10.42
C LEU A 106 5.84 -14.43 -10.60
N PRO A 107 5.98 -15.63 -10.02
CA PRO A 107 4.99 -16.69 -10.18
C PRO A 107 3.73 -16.42 -9.33
N ALA A 108 2.55 -16.49 -9.97
CA ALA A 108 1.26 -16.28 -9.32
C ALA A 108 1.07 -17.12 -8.04
N GLU A 109 1.52 -18.37 -8.05
CA GLU A 109 1.40 -19.26 -6.88
C GLU A 109 2.04 -18.74 -5.59
N SER A 110 3.01 -17.83 -5.71
CA SER A 110 3.73 -17.23 -4.57
C SER A 110 3.33 -15.79 -4.29
N TYR A 111 2.72 -15.09 -5.25
CA TYR A 111 2.45 -13.65 -5.18
C TYR A 111 0.99 -13.28 -5.48
N ASP A 112 0.05 -14.23 -5.66
CA ASP A 112 -1.39 -14.01 -5.91
C ASP A 112 -2.09 -13.37 -4.69
N TRP A 113 -1.86 -12.07 -4.50
CA TRP A 113 -2.53 -11.27 -3.48
C TRP A 113 -3.81 -10.66 -4.00
N ARG A 114 -4.79 -10.58 -3.10
CA ARG A 114 -6.12 -10.05 -3.37
C ARG A 114 -6.57 -9.14 -2.25
N ASN A 115 -7.58 -8.34 -2.55
CA ASN A 115 -8.19 -7.46 -1.58
C ASN A 115 -8.86 -8.24 -0.43
N PRO A 116 -8.86 -7.70 0.81
CA PRO A 116 -8.22 -6.45 1.25
C PRO A 116 -6.71 -6.61 1.52
N MET A 117 -5.95 -5.53 1.33
CA MET A 117 -4.48 -5.50 1.42
C MET A 117 -3.94 -4.91 2.73
N LEU A 118 -4.69 -4.02 3.39
CA LEU A 118 -4.24 -3.39 4.62
C LEU A 118 -5.33 -3.38 5.68
N ARG A 119 -4.99 -3.80 6.90
CA ARG A 119 -5.83 -3.68 8.08
C ARG A 119 -5.32 -2.53 8.93
N VAL A 120 -6.15 -1.50 9.14
CA VAL A 120 -5.83 -0.37 10.01
C VAL A 120 -6.69 -0.46 11.27
N GLU A 121 -6.02 -0.42 12.42
CA GLU A 121 -6.66 -0.37 13.74
C GLU A 121 -6.33 0.96 14.41
N VAL A 122 -7.35 1.64 14.91
CA VAL A 122 -7.21 2.95 15.56
C VAL A 122 -7.35 2.76 17.07
N THR A 123 -6.25 2.92 17.79
CA THR A 123 -6.19 2.87 19.26
C THR A 123 -6.03 4.29 19.82
N CYS A 124 -6.07 4.41 21.16
CA CYS A 124 -5.47 5.58 21.79
C CYS A 124 -3.96 5.36 21.78
N ALA A 125 -3.19 6.43 21.59
CA ALA A 125 -1.77 6.39 21.93
C ALA A 125 -1.66 6.09 23.43
N ASP A 126 -1.07 4.96 23.78
CA ASP A 126 -0.54 4.74 25.12
C ASP A 126 0.87 5.35 25.14
N GLU A 127 1.30 6.02 26.21
CA GLU A 127 2.63 6.67 26.27
C GLU A 127 3.80 5.69 26.05
N ASP A 128 3.55 4.38 26.16
CA ASP A 128 4.51 3.29 25.95
C ASP A 128 4.52 2.73 24.50
N MET A 129 3.64 3.20 23.60
CA MET A 129 3.60 2.75 22.18
C MET A 129 4.52 3.53 21.26
N VAL A 130 5.22 4.56 21.77
CA VAL A 130 6.19 5.36 21.00
C VAL A 130 7.31 4.43 20.51
N PRO A 131 7.37 4.08 19.22
CA PRO A 131 8.59 3.50 18.69
C PRO A 131 9.61 4.64 18.71
N ALA A 132 10.78 4.39 19.28
CA ALA A 132 11.93 5.27 19.13
C ALA A 132 12.38 5.28 17.66
N LEU A 133 11.61 5.91 16.77
CA LEU A 133 11.98 6.15 15.39
C LEU A 133 12.22 7.65 15.21
N VAL A 134 13.34 8.09 15.77
CA VAL A 134 14.03 9.28 15.27
C VAL A 134 14.76 8.82 14.01
N LEU A 135 14.21 9.13 12.83
CA LEU A 135 14.99 9.06 11.60
C LEU A 135 15.90 10.31 11.51
N PRO A 136 17.14 10.18 11.02
CA PRO A 136 18.08 11.29 10.86
C PRO A 136 17.62 12.34 9.83
#